data_AF-A0A4Q0PDK1-F1
#
_entry.id   AF-A0A4Q0PDK1-F1
#
_cell.length_a   1.000
_cell.length_b   1.000
_cell.length_c   1.000
_cell.angle_alpha   90.00
_cell.angle_beta   90.00
_cell.angle_gamma   90.00
#
_symmetry.space_group_name_H-M   'P 1'
#
loop_
_entity.id
_entity.type
_entity.pdbx_description
1 polymer ?
#
loop_
_entity_poly.entity_id
_entity_poly.type
_entity_poly.pdbx_seq_one_letter_code
_entity_poly.pdbx_strand_id
1 'polypeptide(L)'
;MTELFVKFRSNNLGEANISFKIGDIGYTGGKTEYLGNGDFLITISPIMQNSSSIEIATVLIHEISHAYLGKRYFLFNASFRELYQKYINENGLGNYSHDIMNDYFVDRMARVLQEFNPSVFGVLDDYKLLSAQKLFEMNDDKKEELARLKKNAKEIDQTCNEN
;
A
#
# COMPACT_ATOMS: atom_id res chain seq x y z
N MET A 1 -22.03 -2.66 -1.37
CA MET A 1 -21.11 -1.52 -1.34
C MET A 1 -20.21 -1.75 -0.13
N THR A 2 -19.00 -2.26 -0.34
CA THR A 2 -18.14 -2.81 0.72
C THR A 2 -17.24 -1.70 1.23
N GLU A 3 -17.49 -1.17 2.43
CA GLU A 3 -16.59 -0.24 3.09
C GLU A 3 -15.32 -0.99 3.53
N LEU A 4 -14.25 -0.88 2.75
CA LEU A 4 -12.95 -1.45 3.08
C LEU A 4 -12.29 -0.58 4.17
N PHE A 5 -12.75 -0.75 5.40
CA PHE A 5 -12.21 -0.08 6.60
C PHE A 5 -10.83 -0.66 6.96
N VAL A 6 -9.76 -0.13 6.35
CA VAL A 6 -8.42 -0.27 6.96
C VAL A 6 -8.33 0.76 8.08
N LYS A 7 -8.85 0.42 9.28
CA LYS A 7 -8.69 1.24 10.49
C LYS A 7 -7.24 1.16 10.97
N PHE A 8 -6.41 2.06 10.47
CA PHE A 8 -5.21 2.48 11.19
C PHE A 8 -5.70 3.06 12.56
N ARG A 9 -5.58 2.29 13.66
CA ARG A 9 -6.21 2.55 14.99
C ARG A 9 -6.42 4.03 15.40
N SER A 10 -7.60 4.21 16.01
CA SER A 10 -8.27 5.40 16.58
C SER A 10 -8.41 6.58 15.63
N ASN A 11 -9.63 6.66 15.07
CA ASN A 11 -10.14 7.64 14.13
C ASN A 11 -9.82 7.27 12.68
N ASN A 12 -10.87 7.05 11.88
CA ASN A 12 -10.80 7.24 10.44
C ASN A 12 -9.95 8.46 10.17
N LEU A 13 -9.08 8.38 9.17
CA LEU A 13 -8.17 9.38 8.63
C LEU A 13 -8.74 10.82 8.64
N GLY A 14 -8.96 11.43 9.82
CA GLY A 14 -9.99 12.44 10.15
C GLY A 14 -10.60 13.28 9.03
N GLU A 15 -11.92 13.34 8.92
CA GLU A 15 -12.69 14.23 8.02
C GLU A 15 -12.40 14.17 6.49
N ALA A 16 -11.25 13.67 6.05
CA ALA A 16 -10.88 13.45 4.67
C ALA A 16 -11.40 12.08 4.20
N ASN A 17 -12.06 12.06 3.06
CA ASN A 17 -12.57 10.84 2.47
C ASN A 17 -11.50 10.20 1.57
N ILE A 18 -11.37 8.87 1.65
CA ILE A 18 -10.67 8.09 0.64
C ILE A 18 -11.71 7.49 -0.29
N SER A 19 -11.60 7.81 -1.57
CA SER A 19 -12.40 7.18 -2.63
C SER A 19 -11.57 6.18 -3.41
N PHE A 20 -12.23 5.16 -3.96
CA PHE A 20 -11.59 4.11 -4.76
C PHE A 20 -12.22 4.04 -6.14
N LYS A 21 -11.41 3.86 -7.18
CA LYS A 21 -11.89 3.51 -8.51
C LYS A 21 -10.96 2.53 -9.21
N ILE A 22 -11.50 1.76 -10.15
CA ILE A 22 -10.69 1.09 -11.16
C ILE A 22 -10.48 2.10 -12.29
N GLY A 23 -9.25 2.22 -12.78
CA GLY A 23 -8.93 3.16 -13.85
C GLY A 23 -7.58 2.87 -14.49
N ASP A 24 -7.45 3.22 -15.76
CA ASP A 24 -6.19 3.03 -16.48
C ASP A 24 -5.13 4.02 -15.99
N ILE A 25 -4.02 3.48 -15.49
CA ILE A 25 -2.86 4.21 -15.00
C ILE A 25 -1.59 3.87 -15.80
N GLY A 26 -1.69 3.05 -16.85
CA GLY A 26 -0.57 2.69 -17.74
C GLY A 26 0.44 1.68 -17.17
N TYR A 27 0.21 1.13 -15.98
CA TYR A 27 1.06 0.08 -15.38
C TYR A 27 0.28 -0.80 -14.39
N THR A 28 0.92 -1.87 -13.90
CA THR A 28 0.34 -2.78 -12.89
C THR A 28 0.56 -2.23 -11.48
N GLY A 29 -0.52 -1.87 -10.78
CA GLY A 29 -0.46 -1.32 -9.43
C GLY A 29 -1.61 -0.39 -9.10
N GLY A 30 -1.31 0.60 -8.26
CA GLY A 30 -2.22 1.65 -7.86
C GLY A 30 -1.59 3.03 -8.02
N LYS A 31 -2.43 4.06 -7.91
CA LYS A 31 -2.04 5.46 -7.87
C LYS A 31 -2.88 6.18 -6.83
N THR A 32 -2.23 6.92 -5.95
CA THR A 32 -2.86 7.85 -5.02
C THR A 32 -2.81 9.28 -5.57
N GLU A 33 -3.94 9.97 -5.56
CA GLU A 33 -4.07 11.35 -6.03
C GLU A 33 -4.74 12.23 -4.98
N TYR A 34 -4.18 13.42 -4.74
CA TYR A 34 -4.78 14.44 -3.88
C TYR A 34 -5.75 15.30 -4.68
N LEU A 35 -6.99 15.45 -4.20
CA LEU A 35 -8.06 16.15 -4.93
C LEU A 35 -8.12 17.67 -4.66
N GLY A 36 -7.22 18.21 -3.84
CA GLY A 36 -7.15 19.66 -3.56
C GLY A 36 -8.01 20.13 -2.39
N ASN A 37 -8.99 19.34 -1.95
CA ASN A 37 -9.96 19.68 -0.90
C ASN A 37 -9.75 18.91 0.41
N GLY A 38 -8.60 18.26 0.59
CA GLY A 38 -8.36 17.35 1.71
C GLY A 38 -8.60 15.87 1.38
N ASP A 39 -9.37 15.57 0.34
CA ASP A 39 -9.70 14.18 -0.05
C ASP A 39 -8.63 13.54 -0.94
N PHE A 40 -8.64 12.21 -0.95
CA PHE A 40 -7.74 11.39 -1.76
C PHE A 40 -8.51 10.40 -2.62
N LEU A 41 -8.02 10.18 -3.85
CA LEU A 41 -8.52 9.17 -4.77
C LEU A 41 -7.45 8.11 -5.00
N ILE A 42 -7.79 6.86 -4.71
CA ILE A 42 -6.97 5.70 -5.03
C ILE A 42 -7.52 5.06 -6.30
N THR A 43 -6.68 4.98 -7.33
CA THR A 43 -6.99 4.30 -8.58
C THR A 43 -6.22 3.00 -8.66
N ILE A 44 -6.92 1.88 -8.88
CA ILE A 44 -6.30 0.57 -9.12
C ILE A 44 -6.32 0.25 -10.60
N SER A 45 -5.19 -0.23 -11.12
CA SER A 45 -5.06 -0.64 -12.50
C SER A 45 -6.00 -1.80 -12.84
N PRO A 46 -6.70 -1.78 -13.99
CA PRO A 46 -7.52 -2.91 -14.41
C PRO A 46 -6.71 -4.20 -14.63
N ILE A 47 -5.40 -4.10 -14.91
CA ILE A 47 -4.51 -5.26 -15.10
C ILE A 47 -4.40 -6.10 -13.81
N MET A 48 -4.61 -5.47 -12.64
CA MET A 48 -4.58 -6.16 -11.35
C MET A 48 -5.72 -7.17 -11.17
N GLN A 49 -6.75 -7.17 -12.04
CA GLN A 49 -7.85 -8.15 -11.97
C GLN A 49 -7.38 -9.60 -12.15
N ASN A 50 -6.19 -9.82 -12.72
CA ASN A 50 -5.58 -11.16 -12.87
C ASN A 50 -4.63 -11.54 -11.73
N SER A 51 -4.49 -10.66 -10.73
CA SER A 51 -3.66 -10.87 -9.54
C SER A 51 -4.46 -11.53 -8.43
N SER A 52 -3.78 -12.15 -7.47
CA SER A 52 -4.43 -12.66 -6.27
C SER A 52 -5.02 -11.52 -5.42
N SER A 53 -6.02 -11.85 -4.61
CA SER A 53 -6.68 -10.98 -3.65
C SER A 53 -5.68 -10.32 -2.70
N ILE A 54 -4.63 -11.05 -2.30
CA ILE A 54 -3.59 -10.49 -1.43
C ILE A 54 -2.65 -9.54 -2.17
N GLU A 55 -2.40 -9.74 -3.47
CA GLU A 55 -1.66 -8.78 -4.29
C GLU A 55 -2.46 -7.48 -4.45
N ILE A 56 -3.77 -7.58 -4.69
CA ILE A 56 -4.67 -6.42 -4.74
C ILE A 56 -4.69 -5.71 -3.39
N ALA A 57 -4.81 -6.44 -2.28
CA ALA A 57 -4.77 -5.89 -0.93
C ALA A 57 -3.43 -5.19 -0.63
N THR A 58 -2.32 -5.76 -1.09
CA THR A 58 -0.97 -5.18 -0.92
C THR A 58 -0.88 -3.83 -1.63
N VAL A 59 -1.38 -3.74 -2.86
CA VAL A 59 -1.44 -2.47 -3.59
C VAL A 59 -2.34 -1.47 -2.86
N LEU A 60 -3.53 -1.87 -2.41
CA LEU A 60 -4.44 -0.98 -1.70
C LEU A 60 -3.82 -0.40 -0.42
N ILE A 61 -3.17 -1.24 0.39
CA ILE A 61 -2.52 -0.80 1.63
C ILE A 61 -1.34 0.13 1.34
N HIS A 62 -0.58 -0.12 0.28
CA HIS A 62 0.48 0.79 -0.18
C HIS A 62 -0.09 2.17 -0.54
N GLU A 63 -1.16 2.22 -1.35
CA GLU A 63 -1.82 3.48 -1.73
C GLU A 63 -2.47 4.20 -0.54
N ILE A 64 -3.12 3.47 0.37
CA ILE A 64 -3.68 4.05 1.61
C ILE A 64 -2.56 4.65 2.47
N SER A 65 -1.37 4.04 2.47
CA SER A 65 -0.21 4.60 3.18
C SER A 65 0.25 5.92 2.55
N HIS A 66 0.22 6.06 1.21
CA HIS A 66 0.48 7.35 0.55
C HIS A 66 -0.56 8.40 0.96
N ALA A 67 -1.85 8.04 0.97
CA ALA A 67 -2.92 8.95 1.40
C ALA A 67 -2.74 9.37 2.88
N TYR A 68 -2.35 8.44 3.76
CA TYR A 68 -2.07 8.72 5.17
C TYR A 68 -0.93 9.74 5.34
N LEU A 69 0.19 9.53 4.63
CA LEU A 69 1.34 10.43 4.66
C LEU A 69 1.00 11.79 4.07
N GLY A 70 0.33 11.80 2.91
CA GLY A 70 -0.14 13.02 2.26
C GLY A 70 -1.03 13.83 3.20
N LYS A 71 -1.95 13.18 3.90
CA LYS A 71 -2.76 13.85 4.92
C LYS A 71 -1.91 14.46 6.04
N ARG A 72 -0.98 13.70 6.63
CA ARG A 72 -0.12 14.26 7.68
C ARG A 72 0.69 15.46 7.17
N TYR A 73 1.11 15.43 5.91
CA TYR A 73 1.84 16.52 5.27
C TYR A 73 0.99 17.76 4.99
N PHE A 74 -0.18 17.57 4.37
CA PHE A 74 -1.01 18.67 3.89
C PHE A 74 -1.97 19.23 4.94
N LEU A 75 -2.41 18.42 5.91
CA LEU A 75 -3.48 18.79 6.85
C LEU A 75 -3.00 19.05 8.29
N PHE A 76 -1.81 18.58 8.68
CA PHE A 76 -1.30 18.76 10.04
C PHE A 76 -0.05 19.65 10.07
N ASN A 77 -0.25 20.93 10.38
CA ASN A 77 0.75 21.91 10.83
C ASN A 77 1.77 22.41 9.78
N ALA A 78 1.86 23.75 9.62
CA ALA A 78 2.86 24.42 8.80
C ALA A 78 4.30 23.98 9.12
N SER A 79 4.61 23.67 10.38
CA SER A 79 5.94 23.21 10.81
C SER A 79 6.30 21.82 10.29
N PHE A 80 5.34 20.88 10.22
CA PHE A 80 5.60 19.56 9.63
C PHE A 80 5.80 19.69 8.12
N ARG A 81 4.97 20.50 7.47
CA ARG A 81 5.12 20.81 6.05
C ARG A 81 6.50 21.40 5.73
N GLU A 82 6.96 22.38 6.51
CA GLU A 82 8.29 22.99 6.32
C GLU A 82 9.44 22.01 6.57
N LEU A 83 9.41 21.25 7.67
CA LEU A 83 10.46 20.28 7.98
C LEU A 83 10.53 19.16 6.92
N TYR A 84 9.37 18.70 6.45
CA TYR A 84 9.27 17.67 5.43
C TYR A 84 9.67 18.20 4.05
N GLN A 85 9.32 19.44 3.69
CA GLN A 85 9.79 20.09 2.47
C GLN A 85 11.31 20.31 2.48
N LYS A 86 11.89 20.69 3.62
CA LYS A 86 13.35 20.83 3.79
C LYS A 86 14.05 19.50 3.60
N TYR A 87 13.58 18.45 4.27
CA TYR A 87 14.12 17.10 4.11
C TYR A 87 14.04 16.62 2.65
N ILE A 88 12.91 16.84 1.98
CA ILE A 88 12.70 16.50 0.57
C ILE A 88 13.74 17.19 -0.34
N ASN A 89 13.99 18.48 -0.11
CA ASN A 89 14.95 19.24 -0.89
C ASN A 89 16.40 18.77 -0.68
N GLU A 90 16.70 18.20 0.49
CA GLU A 90 18.03 17.67 0.83
C GLU A 90 18.25 16.24 0.27
N ASN A 91 17.19 15.45 0.05
CA ASN A 91 17.31 14.00 -0.21
C ASN A 91 16.78 13.52 -1.57
N GLY A 92 16.06 14.33 -2.35
CA GLY A 92 15.62 13.97 -3.72
C GLY A 92 14.23 13.30 -3.78
N LEU A 93 13.28 14.02 -4.38
CA LEU A 93 11.81 13.91 -4.31
C LEU A 93 11.11 12.58 -4.65
N GLY A 94 11.78 11.56 -5.18
CA GLY A 94 11.09 10.36 -5.69
C GLY A 94 10.81 9.28 -4.63
N ASN A 95 11.72 9.10 -3.67
CA ASN A 95 11.75 7.90 -2.82
C ASN A 95 11.27 8.13 -1.39
N TYR A 96 11.09 9.36 -0.93
CA TYR A 96 10.96 9.57 0.51
C TYR A 96 9.68 9.02 1.14
N SER A 97 8.54 9.05 0.43
CA SER A 97 7.33 8.38 0.92
C SER A 97 7.53 6.87 1.01
N HIS A 98 8.29 6.28 0.08
CA HIS A 98 8.69 4.89 0.12
C HIS A 98 9.69 4.60 1.25
N ASP A 99 10.64 5.49 1.52
CA ASP A 99 11.61 5.37 2.62
C ASP A 99 10.88 5.40 3.97
N ILE A 100 9.98 6.37 4.18
CA ILE A 100 9.15 6.41 5.39
C ILE A 100 8.30 5.15 5.52
N MET A 101 7.71 4.70 4.40
CA MET A 101 6.94 3.45 4.42
C MET A 101 7.80 2.26 4.77
N ASN A 102 9.02 2.18 4.23
CA ASN A 102 9.98 1.12 4.51
C ASN A 102 10.32 1.08 6.00
N ASP A 103 10.71 2.22 6.55
CA ASP A 103 11.26 2.32 7.90
C ASP A 103 10.17 2.22 8.99
N TYR A 104 8.97 2.74 8.71
CA TYR A 104 7.94 2.94 9.74
C TYR A 104 6.61 2.24 9.48
N PHE A 105 6.34 1.81 8.23
CA PHE A 105 5.05 1.22 7.88
C PHE A 105 5.13 -0.24 7.41
N VAL A 106 6.28 -0.78 6.98
CA VAL A 106 6.36 -2.17 6.46
C VAL A 106 5.77 -3.18 7.42
N ASP A 107 6.15 -3.13 8.70
CA ASP A 107 5.62 -4.04 9.71
C ASP A 107 4.11 -3.87 9.92
N ARG A 108 3.61 -2.64 9.77
CA ARG A 108 2.18 -2.35 9.90
C ARG A 108 1.41 -2.86 8.68
N MET A 109 1.92 -2.64 7.49
CA MET A 109 1.33 -3.13 6.24
C MET A 109 1.28 -4.66 6.24
N ALA A 110 2.38 -5.30 6.66
CA ALA A 110 2.46 -6.75 6.79
C ALA A 110 1.43 -7.30 7.77
N ARG A 111 1.24 -6.66 8.93
CA ARG A 111 0.22 -7.06 9.89
C ARG A 111 -1.19 -6.91 9.35
N VAL A 112 -1.50 -5.82 8.64
CA VAL A 112 -2.82 -5.65 8.01
C VAL A 112 -3.06 -6.74 6.96
N LEU A 113 -2.05 -7.10 6.16
CA LEU A 113 -2.17 -8.20 5.20
C LEU A 113 -2.35 -9.57 5.87
N GLN A 114 -1.63 -9.82 6.98
CA GLN A 114 -1.78 -11.03 7.77
C GLN A 114 -3.18 -11.11 8.40
N GLU A 115 -3.70 -10.01 8.94
CA GLU A 115 -5.06 -9.95 9.48
C GLU A 115 -6.13 -10.13 8.39
N PHE A 116 -5.86 -9.63 7.17
CA PHE A 116 -6.74 -9.81 6.02
C PHE A 116 -6.88 -11.28 5.63
N ASN A 117 -5.77 -12.02 5.55
CA ASN A 117 -5.82 -13.46 5.29
C ASN A 117 -4.61 -14.19 5.90
N PRO A 118 -4.73 -14.70 7.15
CA PRO A 118 -3.61 -15.24 7.91
C PRO A 118 -3.18 -16.64 7.47
N SER A 119 -3.96 -17.33 6.64
CA SER A 119 -3.64 -18.67 6.15
C SER A 119 -2.87 -18.68 4.84
N VAL A 120 -2.74 -17.53 4.16
CA VAL A 120 -1.99 -17.45 2.90
C VAL A 120 -0.51 -17.75 3.13
N PHE A 121 0.07 -17.17 4.19
CA PHE A 121 1.44 -17.45 4.60
C PHE A 121 1.52 -17.75 6.08
N GLY A 122 2.33 -18.73 6.46
CA GLY A 122 2.47 -19.18 7.85
C GLY A 122 3.31 -18.24 8.72
N VAL A 123 4.04 -17.29 8.14
CA VAL A 123 4.99 -16.42 8.84
C VAL A 123 4.82 -14.96 8.45
N LEU A 124 5.04 -14.04 9.40
CA LEU A 124 4.86 -12.60 9.18
C LEU A 124 5.85 -12.04 8.15
N ASP A 125 7.06 -12.58 8.06
CA ASP A 125 8.10 -12.07 7.17
C ASP A 125 7.73 -12.21 5.68
N ASP A 126 6.92 -13.20 5.32
CA ASP A 126 6.38 -13.33 3.96
C ASP A 126 5.47 -12.14 3.61
N TYR A 127 4.62 -11.70 4.55
CA TYR A 127 3.79 -10.51 4.40
C TYR A 127 4.62 -9.23 4.37
N LYS A 128 5.76 -9.18 5.10
CA LYS A 128 6.70 -8.05 5.02
C LYS A 128 7.35 -7.97 3.65
N LEU A 129 7.77 -9.11 3.10
CA LEU A 129 8.36 -9.16 1.77
C LEU A 129 7.37 -8.67 0.69
N LEU A 130 6.11 -9.09 0.77
CA LEU A 130 5.05 -8.58 -0.11
C LEU A 130 4.82 -7.07 0.04
N SER A 131 4.78 -6.57 1.28
CA SER A 131 4.60 -5.15 1.56
C SER A 131 5.75 -4.29 1.03
N ALA A 132 6.96 -4.86 0.99
CA ALA A 132 8.19 -4.19 0.61
C ALA A 132 8.41 -4.05 -0.92
N GLN A 133 7.70 -4.80 -1.76
CA GLN A 133 8.00 -4.99 -3.20
C GLN A 133 8.09 -3.74 -4.09
N LYS A 134 7.68 -2.58 -3.57
CA LYS A 134 7.72 -1.28 -4.27
C LYS A 134 8.37 -0.17 -3.44
N LEU A 135 8.91 -0.51 -2.27
CA LEU A 135 9.47 0.46 -1.34
C LEU A 135 10.99 0.64 -1.54
N PHE A 136 11.67 -0.42 -1.95
CA PHE A 136 13.11 -0.40 -2.20
C PHE A 136 13.49 -1.47 -3.23
N GLU A 137 14.71 -1.36 -3.75
CA GLU A 137 15.26 -2.36 -4.65
C GLU A 137 15.61 -3.65 -3.90
N MET A 138 14.97 -4.75 -4.30
CA MET A 138 15.25 -6.08 -3.76
C MET A 138 16.44 -6.73 -4.46
N ASN A 139 17.22 -7.52 -3.73
CA ASN A 139 18.19 -8.43 -4.34
C ASN A 139 17.47 -9.60 -5.02
N ASP A 140 18.21 -10.38 -5.81
CA ASP A 140 17.61 -11.42 -6.64
C ASP A 140 16.97 -12.55 -5.83
N ASP A 141 17.58 -12.96 -4.71
CA ASP A 141 16.99 -13.93 -3.79
C ASP A 141 15.60 -13.50 -3.29
N LYS A 142 15.45 -12.23 -2.88
CA LYS A 142 14.17 -11.67 -2.44
C LYS A 142 13.16 -11.55 -3.58
N LYS A 143 13.61 -11.28 -4.81
CA LYS A 143 12.73 -11.25 -5.99
C LYS A 143 12.18 -12.65 -6.30
N GLU A 144 13.03 -13.68 -6.23
CA GLU A 144 12.62 -15.07 -6.42
C GLU A 144 11.63 -15.51 -5.35
N GLU A 145 11.91 -15.18 -4.09
CA GLU A 145 11.01 -15.48 -2.98
C GLU A 145 9.67 -14.76 -3.14
N LEU A 146 9.67 -13.47 -3.47
CA LEU A 146 8.46 -12.72 -3.75
C LEU A 146 7.64 -13.34 -4.89
N ALA A 147 8.29 -13.80 -5.96
CA ALA A 147 7.62 -14.47 -7.08
C ALA A 147 6.95 -15.78 -6.64
N ARG A 148 7.63 -16.57 -5.78
CA ARG A 148 7.05 -17.78 -5.18
C ARG A 148 5.83 -17.46 -4.33
N LEU A 149 5.90 -16.44 -3.46
CA LEU A 149 4.78 -16.04 -2.60
C LEU A 149 3.54 -15.64 -3.41
N LYS A 150 3.73 -14.84 -4.47
CA LYS A 150 2.63 -14.43 -5.38
C LYS A 150 1.99 -15.62 -6.09
N LYS A 151 2.82 -16.56 -6.56
CA LYS A 151 2.33 -17.79 -7.19
C LYS A 151 1.46 -18.61 -6.22
N ASN A 152 1.95 -18.84 -5.00
CA ASN A 152 1.21 -19.58 -3.97
C ASN A 152 -0.13 -18.90 -3.65
N ALA A 153 -0.12 -17.58 -3.47
CA ALA A 153 -1.34 -16.82 -3.21
C ALA A 153 -2.38 -16.97 -4.33
N LYS A 154 -1.94 -16.98 -5.58
CA LYS A 154 -2.82 -17.17 -6.74
C LYS A 154 -3.42 -18.57 -6.78
N GLU A 155 -2.64 -19.60 -6.47
CA GLU A 155 -3.12 -21.00 -6.40
C GLU A 155 -4.17 -21.18 -5.29
N ILE A 156 -3.96 -20.56 -4.12
CA ILE A 156 -4.93 -20.57 -3.02
C ILE A 156 -6.25 -19.92 -3.44
N ASP A 157 -6.20 -18.74 -4.05
CA ASP A 157 -7.41 -18.03 -4.50
C ASP A 157 -8.19 -18.80 -5.57
N GLN A 158 -7.49 -19.48 -6.48
CA GLN A 158 -8.13 -20.35 -7.48
C GLN A 158 -8.87 -21.51 -6.81
N THR A 159 -8.23 -22.16 -5.83
CA THR A 159 -8.84 -23.26 -5.08
C THR A 159 -10.09 -22.81 -4.30
N CYS A 160 -10.11 -21.58 -3.79
CA CYS A 160 -11.29 -21.01 -3.11
C CYS A 160 -12.46 -20.69 -4.04
N ASN A 161 -12.20 -20.40 -5.33
CA ASN A 161 -13.24 -20.06 -6.31
C ASN A 161 -13.84 -21.29 -7.01
N GLU A 162 -13.26 -22.47 -6.82
CA GLU A 162 -13.72 -23.75 -7.38
C GLU A 162 -14.61 -24.55 -6.40
N ASN A 163 -14.79 -24.07 -5.18
CA ASN A 163 -15.66 -24.64 -4.13
C ASN A 163 -16.90 -23.77 -3.89
#